data_AF-A0AAN5AIV3-F1
#
_entry.id   AF-A0AAN5AIV3-F1
#
_cell.length_a   1.000
_cell.length_b   1.000
_cell.length_c   1.000
_cell.angle_alpha   90.00
_cell.angle_beta   90.00
_cell.angle_gamma   90.00
#
_symmetry.space_group_name_H-M   'P 1'
#
loop_
_entity.id
_entity.type
_entity.pdbx_description
1 polymer ?
#
loop_
_entity_poly.entity_id
_entity_poly.type
_entity_poly.pdbx_seq_one_letter_code
_entity_poly.pdbx_strand_id
1 'polypeptide(L)'
;MSRKTTIYTLPILLLSLVLGYLCVTPPLKKKSDKYISLKVPLIEVKVVDSYVRTGEPVKQGDLLFSLESPTVNKNLWLTLDEISNTKKQILALQQEKKALLRILKNDHPKTLNSSLDTKMKSAIENEMQDIRKSFNEKEQALKYQLDDLREDEKYWRSLKESLIILAPKDGKISHLKVKKGDYLEAETVIAQLIPK
;
A
#
# COMPACT_ATOMS: atom_id res chain seq x y z
N MET A 1 -43.91 -6.64 12.02
CA MET A 1 -44.22 -7.17 10.67
C MET A 1 -43.20 -6.65 9.68
N SER A 2 -42.64 -7.58 8.88
CA SER A 2 -41.91 -7.37 7.62
C SER A 2 -40.54 -6.68 7.66
N ARG A 3 -39.48 -7.49 7.52
CA ARG A 3 -38.43 -7.34 6.49
C ARG A 3 -37.90 -8.74 6.18
N LYS A 4 -38.07 -9.16 4.92
CA LYS A 4 -37.66 -10.46 4.38
C LYS A 4 -36.15 -10.47 4.17
N THR A 5 -35.46 -11.46 4.75
CA THR A 5 -34.06 -11.78 4.48
C THR A 5 -34.03 -12.96 3.51
N THR A 6 -33.55 -12.74 2.29
CA THR A 6 -33.35 -13.79 1.30
C THR A 6 -31.94 -14.37 1.51
N ILE A 7 -31.88 -15.57 2.07
CA ILE A 7 -30.67 -16.39 2.14
C ILE A 7 -30.77 -17.40 1.01
N TYR A 8 -29.87 -17.35 0.03
CA TYR A 8 -29.74 -18.37 -1.00
C TYR A 8 -28.94 -19.55 -0.44
N THR A 9 -29.67 -20.56 0.05
CA THR A 9 -29.15 -21.92 0.26
C THR A 9 -29.22 -22.68 -1.06
N LEU A 10 -28.07 -23.03 -1.63
CA LEU A 10 -27.97 -24.03 -2.71
C LEU A 10 -27.86 -25.42 -2.09
N PRO A 11 -28.73 -26.39 -2.45
CA PRO A 11 -28.52 -27.79 -2.14
C PRO A 11 -28.09 -28.58 -3.40
N ILE A 12 -27.59 -29.79 -3.13
CA ILE A 12 -27.62 -31.02 -3.94
C ILE A 12 -26.22 -31.59 -4.27
N LEU A 13 -25.88 -32.56 -3.42
CA LEU A 13 -25.16 -33.81 -3.67
C LEU A 13 -25.24 -34.33 -5.11
N LEU A 14 -24.11 -34.81 -5.65
CA LEU A 14 -24.09 -36.10 -6.34
C LEU A 14 -22.69 -36.73 -6.32
N LEU A 15 -22.67 -37.92 -5.72
CA LEU A 15 -21.57 -38.85 -5.58
C LEU A 15 -21.76 -39.94 -6.67
N SER A 16 -20.82 -40.10 -7.60
CA SER A 16 -20.61 -41.32 -8.40
C SER A 16 -19.15 -41.32 -8.90
N LEU A 17 -18.27 -42.15 -8.36
CA LEU A 17 -17.98 -43.57 -8.68
C LEU A 17 -17.44 -43.81 -10.12
N VAL A 18 -16.21 -44.36 -10.15
CA VAL A 18 -15.68 -45.38 -11.09
C VAL A 18 -14.78 -44.95 -12.26
N LEU A 19 -13.52 -45.36 -12.08
CA LEU A 19 -12.53 -45.93 -13.01
C LEU A 19 -12.10 -45.12 -14.24
N GLY A 20 -10.79 -44.82 -14.20
CA GLY A 20 -9.89 -45.45 -15.16
C GLY A 20 -9.49 -44.59 -16.35
N TYR A 21 -8.44 -43.79 -16.19
CA TYR A 21 -7.37 -43.72 -17.18
C TYR A 21 -6.06 -43.42 -16.45
N LEU A 22 -5.18 -44.43 -16.42
CA LEU A 22 -3.75 -44.24 -16.26
C LEU A 22 -3.28 -43.41 -17.46
N CYS A 23 -3.39 -42.09 -17.39
CA CYS A 23 -2.63 -41.21 -18.28
C CYS A 23 -1.34 -40.90 -17.54
N VAL A 24 -0.36 -41.78 -17.71
CA VAL A 24 1.05 -41.49 -17.41
C VAL A 24 1.44 -40.36 -18.35
N THR A 25 1.22 -39.12 -17.91
CA THR A 25 1.82 -37.97 -18.55
C THR A 25 3.33 -38.13 -18.40
N PRO A 26 4.12 -38.13 -19.48
CA PRO A 26 5.56 -38.10 -19.33
C PRO A 26 5.92 -36.89 -18.48
N PRO A 27 6.82 -37.01 -17.48
CA PRO A 27 7.21 -35.88 -16.68
C PRO A 27 7.72 -34.78 -17.62
N LEU A 28 7.09 -33.61 -17.55
CA LEU A 28 7.58 -32.41 -18.22
C LEU A 28 9.05 -32.27 -17.84
N LYS A 29 9.94 -32.49 -18.82
CA LYS A 29 11.38 -32.25 -18.69
C LYS A 29 11.56 -30.86 -18.08
N LYS A 30 12.08 -30.80 -16.84
CA LYS A 30 12.57 -29.56 -16.23
C LYS A 30 13.54 -28.89 -17.21
N LYS A 31 13.13 -27.75 -17.75
CA LYS A 31 13.88 -27.00 -18.76
C LYS A 31 14.97 -26.18 -18.06
N SER A 32 16.15 -26.80 -17.93
CA SER A 32 17.51 -26.23 -17.81
C SER A 32 17.74 -25.00 -16.92
N ASP A 33 18.54 -25.18 -15.87
CA ASP A 33 19.22 -24.15 -15.05
C ASP A 33 20.25 -23.29 -15.83
N LYS A 34 20.10 -23.14 -17.16
CA LYS A 34 21.11 -22.51 -18.03
C LYS A 34 20.95 -20.98 -18.14
N TYR A 35 19.77 -20.45 -17.83
CA TYR A 35 19.47 -19.03 -17.98
C TYR A 35 18.60 -18.50 -16.84
N ILE A 36 18.83 -17.26 -16.42
CA ILE A 36 17.96 -16.51 -15.52
C ILE A 36 17.08 -15.59 -16.39
N SER A 37 15.76 -15.76 -16.30
CA SER A 37 14.81 -14.89 -17.01
C SER A 37 14.44 -13.70 -16.14
N LEU A 38 14.70 -12.50 -16.65
CA LEU A 38 14.28 -11.26 -16.02
C LEU A 38 12.88 -10.93 -16.52
N LYS A 39 11.95 -10.73 -15.59
CA LYS A 39 10.54 -10.52 -15.88
C LYS A 39 10.05 -9.18 -15.35
N VAL A 40 9.03 -8.64 -16.00
CA VAL A 40 8.31 -7.46 -15.50
C VAL A 40 7.53 -7.84 -14.24
N PRO A 41 7.73 -7.12 -13.12
CA PRO A 41 7.12 -7.46 -11.84
C PRO A 41 5.66 -7.04 -11.71
N LEU A 42 5.16 -6.15 -12.59
CA LEU A 42 3.88 -5.47 -12.45
C LEU A 42 3.13 -5.36 -13.79
N ILE A 43 1.84 -5.06 -13.70
CA ILE A 43 1.00 -4.71 -14.85
C ILE A 43 1.25 -3.25 -15.27
N GLU A 44 1.01 -2.96 -16.56
CA GLU A 44 1.07 -1.61 -17.14
C GLU A 44 2.40 -0.89 -16.88
N VAL A 45 3.49 -1.51 -17.34
CA VAL A 45 4.84 -1.00 -17.10
C VAL A 45 5.43 -0.44 -18.39
N LYS A 46 6.05 0.73 -18.31
CA LYS A 46 6.78 1.37 -19.40
C LYS A 46 8.28 1.26 -19.16
N VAL A 47 9.03 0.91 -20.20
CA VAL A 47 10.49 0.95 -20.17
C VAL A 47 10.96 2.40 -20.29
N VAL A 48 11.50 2.96 -19.21
CA VAL A 48 12.07 4.32 -19.20
C VAL A 48 13.43 4.31 -19.85
N ASP A 49 14.27 3.37 -19.45
CA ASP A 49 15.59 3.20 -20.04
C ASP A 49 16.12 1.77 -19.94
N SER A 50 17.03 1.44 -20.84
CA SER A 50 17.75 0.17 -20.89
C SER A 50 19.24 0.46 -20.95
N TYR A 51 19.99 -0.07 -19.98
CA TYR A 51 21.41 0.20 -19.79
C TYR A 51 22.31 -0.93 -20.28
N VAL A 52 21.73 -1.93 -20.96
CA VAL A 52 22.46 -3.13 -21.38
C VAL A 52 22.16 -3.54 -22.81
N ARG A 53 23.12 -4.22 -23.43
CA ARG A 53 23.00 -4.81 -24.77
C ARG A 53 23.19 -6.31 -24.75
N THR A 54 22.64 -6.98 -25.75
CA THR A 54 22.88 -8.42 -25.94
C THR A 54 24.38 -8.68 -26.11
N GLY A 55 24.89 -9.65 -25.36
CA GLY A 55 26.29 -10.04 -25.35
C GLY A 55 27.17 -9.29 -24.35
N GLU A 56 26.62 -8.31 -23.63
CA GLU A 56 27.35 -7.52 -22.64
C GLU A 56 27.53 -8.30 -21.32
N PRO A 57 28.74 -8.28 -20.71
CA PRO A 57 28.94 -8.80 -19.37
C PRO A 57 28.35 -7.85 -18.33
N VAL A 58 27.72 -8.40 -17.30
CA VAL A 58 27.15 -7.65 -16.17
C VAL A 58 27.60 -8.28 -14.86
N LYS A 59 27.70 -7.46 -13.82
CA LYS A 59 27.96 -7.88 -12.43
C LYS A 59 26.69 -7.83 -11.61
N GLN A 60 26.63 -8.63 -10.55
CA GLN A 60 25.54 -8.58 -9.60
C GLN A 60 25.34 -7.16 -9.06
N GLY A 61 24.10 -6.69 -9.07
CA GLY A 61 23.71 -5.35 -8.63
C GLY A 61 23.79 -4.28 -9.72
N ASP A 62 24.33 -4.57 -10.91
CA ASP A 62 24.34 -3.61 -12.02
C ASP A 62 22.90 -3.27 -12.43
N LEU A 63 22.63 -1.99 -12.67
CA LEU A 63 21.34 -1.53 -13.17
C LEU A 63 21.15 -1.96 -14.63
N LEU A 64 20.10 -2.73 -14.90
CA LEU A 64 19.80 -3.24 -16.24
C LEU A 64 18.68 -2.44 -16.91
N PHE A 65 17.60 -2.22 -16.17
CA PHE A 65 16.42 -1.52 -16.66
C PHE A 65 15.87 -0.58 -15.60
N SER A 66 15.43 0.59 -16.07
CA SER A 66 14.57 1.48 -15.31
C SER A 66 13.19 1.42 -15.91
N LEU A 67 12.21 1.03 -15.11
CA LEU A 67 10.82 0.91 -15.51
C LEU A 67 9.96 1.91 -14.74
N GLU A 68 8.80 2.24 -15.30
CA GLU A 68 7.80 3.08 -14.66
C GLU A 68 6.41 2.44 -14.79
N SER A 69 5.59 2.57 -13.75
CA SER A 69 4.17 2.22 -13.83
C SER A 69 3.36 3.49 -13.55
N PRO A 70 2.54 3.96 -14.51
CA PRO A 70 1.62 5.08 -14.30
C PRO A 70 0.69 4.84 -13.11
N THR A 71 0.25 3.59 -12.94
CA THR A 71 -0.65 3.16 -11.86
C THR A 71 0.01 3.27 -10.50
N VAL A 72 1.24 2.75 -10.34
CA VAL A 72 2.01 2.89 -9.09
C VAL A 72 2.29 4.36 -8.78
N ASN A 73 2.73 5.15 -9.77
CA ASN A 73 3.02 6.56 -9.57
C ASN A 73 1.78 7.37 -9.16
N LYS A 74 0.63 7.11 -9.79
CA LYS A 74 -0.66 7.74 -9.46
C LYS A 74 -1.07 7.40 -8.03
N ASN A 75 -1.06 6.12 -7.66
CA ASN A 75 -1.51 5.69 -6.34
C ASN A 75 -0.59 6.21 -5.23
N LEU A 76 0.74 6.15 -5.43
CA LEU A 76 1.69 6.75 -4.50
C LEU A 76 1.42 8.25 -4.30
N TRP A 77 1.15 8.98 -5.38
CA TRP A 77 0.82 10.41 -5.29
C TRP A 77 -0.49 10.66 -4.53
N LEU A 78 -1.55 9.91 -4.82
CA LEU A 78 -2.84 10.01 -4.12
C LEU A 78 -2.68 9.75 -2.62
N THR A 79 -2.00 8.65 -2.25
CA THR A 79 -1.75 8.31 -0.85
C THR A 79 -0.95 9.40 -0.13
N LEU A 80 0.07 9.98 -0.78
CA LEU A 80 0.85 11.08 -0.21
C LEU A 80 0.01 12.35 0.01
N ASP A 81 -0.91 12.66 -0.91
CA ASP A 81 -1.84 13.78 -0.76
C ASP A 81 -2.81 13.55 0.41
N GLU A 82 -3.38 12.34 0.52
CA GLU A 82 -4.25 11.96 1.64
C GLU A 82 -3.54 11.99 2.99
N ILE A 83 -2.28 11.56 3.05
CA ILE A 83 -1.42 11.70 4.24
C ILE A 83 -1.26 13.17 4.62
N SER A 84 -0.98 14.03 3.65
CA SER A 84 -0.82 15.47 3.86
C SER A 84 -2.11 16.10 4.42
N ASN A 85 -3.25 15.76 3.82
CA ASN A 85 -4.56 16.26 4.24
C ASN A 85 -4.94 15.76 5.64
N THR A 86 -4.73 14.48 5.94
CA THR A 86 -4.97 13.90 7.27
C THR A 86 -4.11 14.56 8.34
N LYS A 87 -2.83 14.82 8.06
CA LYS A 87 -1.94 15.56 8.99
C LYS A 87 -2.45 16.97 9.26
N LYS A 88 -2.94 17.68 8.25
CA LYS A 88 -3.55 19.02 8.43
C LYS A 88 -4.79 18.95 9.32
N GLN A 89 -5.64 17.95 9.15
CA GLN A 89 -6.82 17.75 9.99
C GLN A 89 -6.45 17.49 11.46
N ILE A 90 -5.45 16.63 11.72
CA ILE A 90 -4.95 16.38 13.08
C ILE A 90 -4.43 17.69 13.70
N LEU A 91 -3.65 18.47 12.95
CA LEU A 91 -3.13 19.74 13.44
C LEU A 91 -4.24 20.75 13.76
N ALA A 92 -5.23 20.89 12.88
CA ALA A 92 -6.38 21.76 13.10
C ALA A 92 -7.18 21.34 14.34
N LEU A 93 -7.42 20.05 14.51
CA LEU A 93 -8.12 19.49 15.66
C LEU A 93 -7.36 19.75 16.97
N GLN A 94 -6.02 19.62 16.96
CA GLN A 94 -5.17 19.92 18.12
C GLN A 94 -5.19 21.42 18.47
N GLN A 95 -5.21 22.30 17.46
CA GLN A 95 -5.33 23.75 17.67
C GLN A 95 -6.69 24.12 18.26
N GLU A 96 -7.78 23.56 17.74
CA GLU A 96 -9.14 23.77 18.25
C GLU A 96 -9.27 23.29 19.69
N LYS A 97 -8.80 22.06 20.00
CA LYS A 97 -8.75 21.53 21.36
C LYS A 97 -8.02 22.47 22.32
N LYS A 98 -6.86 22.99 21.91
CA LYS A 98 -6.06 23.93 22.71
C LYS A 98 -6.77 25.26 22.92
N ALA A 99 -7.44 25.78 21.89
CA ALA A 99 -8.20 27.02 21.97
C ALA A 99 -9.40 26.90 22.92
N LEU A 100 -10.21 25.83 22.78
CA LEU A 100 -11.36 25.57 23.64
C LEU A 100 -10.95 25.37 25.10
N LEU A 101 -9.90 24.58 25.36
CA LEU A 101 -9.39 24.38 26.72
C LEU A 101 -8.83 25.68 27.34
N ARG A 102 -8.31 26.61 26.52
CA ARG A 102 -7.86 27.92 27.01
C ARG A 102 -9.05 28.76 27.48
N ILE A 103 -10.11 28.84 26.65
CA ILE A 103 -11.33 29.60 26.95
C ILE A 103 -11.96 29.08 28.24
N LEU A 104 -12.17 27.76 28.34
CA LEU A 104 -12.75 27.10 29.52
C LEU A 104 -11.91 27.25 30.81
N LYS A 105 -10.59 27.51 30.71
CA LYS A 105 -9.71 27.62 31.89
C LYS A 105 -9.46 29.06 32.33
N ASN A 106 -9.26 29.97 31.37
CA ASN A 106 -8.66 31.29 31.63
C ASN A 106 -9.63 32.46 31.39
N ASP A 107 -10.68 32.29 30.59
CA ASP A 107 -11.58 33.40 30.23
C ASP A 107 -12.78 33.55 31.19
N HIS A 108 -12.75 32.87 32.34
CA HIS A 108 -13.68 33.09 33.44
C HIS A 108 -13.10 34.12 34.42
N PRO A 109 -13.74 35.29 34.64
CA PRO A 109 -13.20 36.29 35.55
C PRO A 109 -13.11 35.71 36.97
N LYS A 110 -12.06 36.08 37.73
CA LYS A 110 -11.83 35.60 39.10
C LYS A 110 -13.05 35.74 40.01
N THR A 111 -13.92 36.73 39.74
CA THR A 111 -15.20 36.96 40.40
C THR A 111 -16.28 35.91 40.09
N LEU A 112 -16.29 35.30 38.90
CA LEU A 112 -17.19 34.20 38.54
C LEU A 112 -16.79 32.91 39.27
N ASN A 113 -15.49 32.58 39.32
CA ASN A 113 -14.99 31.36 39.96
C ASN A 113 -15.16 31.37 41.50
N SER A 114 -15.15 32.54 42.14
CA SER A 114 -15.47 32.70 43.55
C SER A 114 -16.98 32.66 43.85
N SER A 115 -17.82 32.99 42.86
CA SER A 115 -19.30 33.02 42.97
C SER A 115 -19.98 31.74 42.49
N LEU A 116 -19.26 30.86 41.80
CA LEU A 116 -19.75 29.57 41.33
C LEU A 116 -19.94 28.60 42.51
N ASP A 117 -21.17 28.13 42.69
CA ASP A 117 -21.45 27.06 43.64
C ASP A 117 -20.78 25.73 43.22
N THR A 118 -20.71 24.78 44.15
CA THR A 118 -20.03 23.50 43.95
C THR A 118 -20.67 22.65 42.85
N LYS A 119 -21.99 22.76 42.64
CA LYS A 119 -22.69 22.01 41.59
C LYS A 119 -22.28 22.51 40.21
N MET A 120 -22.20 23.82 40.02
CA MET A 120 -21.86 24.39 38.73
C MET A 120 -20.37 24.23 38.39
N LYS A 121 -19.47 24.21 39.39
CA LYS A 121 -18.07 23.79 39.20
C LYS A 121 -17.97 22.34 38.72
N SER A 122 -18.70 21.43 39.36
CA SER A 122 -18.70 20.02 38.94
C SER A 122 -19.28 19.81 37.53
N ALA A 123 -20.28 20.62 37.14
CA ALA A 123 -20.85 20.58 35.79
C ALA A 123 -19.82 21.00 34.72
N ILE A 124 -19.08 22.09 34.96
CA ILE A 124 -18.02 22.56 34.06
C ILE A 124 -16.90 21.51 33.94
N GLU A 125 -16.50 20.89 35.05
CA GLU A 125 -15.48 19.84 35.04
C GLU A 125 -15.91 18.61 34.23
N ASN A 126 -17.17 18.19 34.37
CA ASN A 126 -17.74 17.10 33.57
C ASN A 126 -17.77 17.44 32.07
N GLU A 127 -18.20 18.66 31.71
CA GLU A 127 -18.18 19.12 30.31
C GLU A 127 -16.75 19.16 29.74
N MET A 128 -15.78 19.64 30.52
CA MET A 128 -14.37 19.60 30.11
C MET A 128 -13.86 18.17 29.89
N GLN A 129 -14.31 17.22 30.71
CA GLN A 129 -13.95 15.81 30.56
C GLN A 129 -14.56 15.21 29.29
N ASP A 130 -15.83 15.51 28.99
CA ASP A 130 -16.50 15.06 27.78
C ASP A 130 -15.89 15.66 26.50
N ILE A 131 -15.52 16.95 26.54
CA ILE A 131 -14.77 17.60 25.46
C ILE A 131 -13.41 16.91 25.28
N ARG A 132 -12.64 16.68 26.35
CA ARG A 132 -11.35 16.00 26.24
C ARG A 132 -11.49 14.61 25.63
N LYS A 133 -12.50 13.85 26.07
CA LYS A 133 -12.78 12.50 25.58
C LYS A 133 -13.12 12.52 24.09
N SER A 134 -14.08 13.34 23.67
CA SER A 134 -14.50 13.43 22.27
C SER A 134 -13.37 13.88 21.32
N PHE A 135 -12.56 14.85 21.74
CA PHE A 135 -11.37 15.26 20.97
C PHE A 135 -10.33 14.15 20.89
N ASN A 136 -10.11 13.40 21.98
CA ASN A 136 -9.15 12.29 21.99
C ASN A 136 -9.59 11.16 21.07
N GLU A 137 -10.88 10.80 21.08
CA GLU A 137 -11.45 9.78 20.20
C GLU A 137 -11.30 10.17 18.73
N LYS A 138 -11.63 11.43 18.38
CA LYS A 138 -11.45 11.94 17.00
C LYS A 138 -9.97 11.97 16.58
N GLU A 139 -9.09 12.46 17.45
CA GLU A 139 -7.65 12.51 17.18
C GLU A 139 -7.08 11.10 16.98
N GLN A 140 -7.54 10.14 17.78
CA GLN A 140 -7.12 8.75 17.69
C GLN A 140 -7.63 8.09 16.39
N ALA A 141 -8.88 8.35 15.99
CA ALA A 141 -9.41 7.86 14.71
C ALA A 141 -8.59 8.36 13.51
N LEU A 142 -8.24 9.66 13.49
CA LEU A 142 -7.40 10.24 12.45
C LEU A 142 -5.97 9.67 12.47
N LYS A 143 -5.43 9.35 13.65
CA LYS A 143 -4.11 8.71 13.77
C LYS A 143 -4.13 7.28 13.20
N TYR A 144 -5.16 6.49 13.49
CA TYR A 144 -5.31 5.17 12.88
C TYR A 144 -5.37 5.25 11.36
N GLN A 145 -6.20 6.16 10.82
CA GLN A 145 -6.25 6.41 9.38
C GLN A 145 -4.89 6.81 8.80
N LEU A 146 -4.13 7.67 9.49
CA LEU A 146 -2.80 8.07 9.06
C LEU A 146 -1.80 6.90 9.04
N ASP A 147 -1.90 5.98 9.99
CA ASP A 147 -1.03 4.81 10.07
C ASP A 147 -1.36 3.80 8.96
N ASP A 148 -2.64 3.58 8.65
CA ASP A 148 -3.05 2.75 7.50
C ASP A 148 -2.51 3.32 6.19
N LEU A 149 -2.67 4.64 5.97
CA LEU A 149 -2.12 5.32 4.78
C LEU A 149 -0.59 5.23 4.69
N ARG A 150 0.12 5.17 5.82
CA ARG A 150 1.58 4.99 5.83
C ARG A 150 1.99 3.58 5.44
N GLU A 151 1.21 2.57 5.78
CA GLU A 151 1.44 1.21 5.29
C GLU A 151 1.19 1.13 3.78
N ASP A 152 0.14 1.79 3.29
CA ASP A 152 -0.10 1.92 1.84
C ASP A 152 1.05 2.65 1.13
N GLU A 153 1.57 3.75 1.71
CA GLU A 153 2.73 4.46 1.17
C GLU A 153 3.95 3.53 1.05
N LYS A 154 4.25 2.76 2.10
CA LYS A 154 5.34 1.79 2.10
C LYS A 154 5.14 0.73 1.02
N TYR A 155 3.91 0.22 0.88
CA TYR A 155 3.57 -0.75 -0.15
C TYR A 155 3.84 -0.17 -1.55
N TRP A 156 3.32 1.01 -1.87
CA TRP A 156 3.54 1.64 -3.18
C TRP A 156 5.02 1.97 -3.45
N ARG A 157 5.78 2.35 -2.42
CA ARG A 157 7.24 2.54 -2.53
C ARG A 157 7.96 1.25 -2.83
N SER A 158 7.60 0.15 -2.16
CA SER A 158 8.20 -1.16 -2.43
C SER A 158 7.95 -1.63 -3.87
N LEU A 159 6.75 -1.37 -4.40
CA LEU A 159 6.42 -1.65 -5.79
C LEU A 159 7.24 -0.77 -6.74
N LYS A 160 7.40 0.51 -6.40
CA LYS A 160 8.22 1.44 -7.19
C LYS A 160 9.69 1.03 -7.23
N GLU A 161 10.22 0.51 -6.14
CA GLU A 161 11.59 -0.03 -6.08
C GLU A 161 11.72 -1.31 -6.92
N SER A 162 10.68 -2.15 -6.98
CA SER A 162 10.67 -3.35 -7.83
C SER A 162 10.77 -3.06 -9.33
N LEU A 163 10.40 -1.84 -9.75
CA LEU A 163 10.52 -1.38 -11.15
C LEU A 163 11.97 -1.08 -11.56
N ILE A 164 12.91 -1.13 -10.63
CA ILE A 164 14.35 -1.04 -10.91
C ILE A 164 14.88 -2.45 -11.04
N ILE A 165 15.20 -2.87 -12.27
CA ILE A 165 15.69 -4.24 -12.52
C ILE A 165 17.21 -4.23 -12.47
N LEU A 166 17.75 -4.89 -11.44
CA LEU A 166 19.18 -5.10 -11.25
C LEU A 166 19.59 -6.50 -11.73
N ALA A 167 20.87 -6.65 -12.06
CA ALA A 167 21.47 -7.94 -12.37
C ALA A 167 21.48 -8.82 -11.10
N PRO A 168 20.84 -10.00 -11.13
CA PRO A 168 20.77 -10.86 -9.95
C PRO A 168 22.11 -11.58 -9.66
N LYS A 169 22.96 -11.74 -10.68
CA LYS A 169 24.26 -12.40 -10.63
C LYS A 169 25.19 -11.86 -11.71
N ASP A 170 26.48 -12.08 -11.51
CA ASP A 170 27.49 -11.94 -12.56
C ASP A 170 27.15 -12.86 -13.75
N GLY A 171 27.30 -12.34 -14.96
CA GLY A 171 26.94 -13.10 -16.15
C GLY A 171 27.04 -12.30 -17.44
N LYS A 172 26.36 -12.80 -18.46
CA LYS A 172 26.27 -12.18 -19.79
C LYS A 172 24.83 -12.17 -20.26
N ILE A 173 24.38 -11.03 -20.79
CA ILE A 173 23.03 -10.91 -21.36
C ILE A 173 22.97 -11.73 -22.65
N SER A 174 22.10 -12.74 -22.71
CA SER A 174 21.96 -13.62 -23.88
C SER A 174 20.86 -13.18 -24.83
N HIS A 175 19.79 -12.59 -24.29
CA HIS A 175 18.65 -12.14 -25.08
C HIS A 175 18.06 -10.87 -24.46
N LEU A 176 17.66 -9.94 -25.31
CA LEU A 176 17.01 -8.69 -24.96
C LEU A 176 15.79 -8.51 -25.86
N LYS A 177 14.60 -8.41 -25.27
CA LYS A 177 13.33 -8.35 -26.04
C LYS A 177 12.66 -6.98 -26.03
N VAL A 178 13.22 -6.01 -25.30
CA VAL A 178 12.56 -4.73 -25.04
C VAL A 178 13.45 -3.55 -25.42
N LYS A 179 12.82 -2.43 -25.76
CA LYS A 179 13.45 -1.14 -26.06
C LYS A 179 12.85 -0.04 -25.18
N LYS A 180 13.57 1.06 -25.07
CA LYS A 180 13.09 2.28 -24.41
C LYS A 180 11.78 2.75 -25.05
N GLY A 181 10.79 3.04 -24.21
CA GLY A 181 9.47 3.48 -24.61
C GLY A 181 8.42 2.37 -24.73
N ASP A 182 8.84 1.09 -24.73
CA ASP A 182 7.91 -0.04 -24.82
C ASP A 182 6.99 -0.13 -23.60
N TYR A 183 5.75 -0.55 -23.84
CA TYR A 183 4.79 -0.91 -22.81
C TYR A 183 4.75 -2.43 -22.67
N LEU A 184 4.81 -2.90 -21.43
CA LEU A 184 4.95 -4.29 -21.08
C LEU A 184 3.84 -4.71 -20.12
N GLU A 185 3.36 -5.93 -20.34
CA GLU A 185 2.45 -6.61 -19.44
C GLU A 185 3.22 -7.35 -18.34
N ALA A 186 2.52 -7.68 -17.24
CA ALA A 186 3.10 -8.45 -16.15
C ALA A 186 3.67 -9.80 -16.64
N GLU A 187 4.72 -10.28 -15.97
CA GLU A 187 5.39 -11.54 -16.28
C GLU A 187 6.09 -11.61 -17.65
N THR A 188 6.05 -10.53 -18.44
CA THR A 188 6.78 -10.45 -19.71
C THR A 188 8.27 -10.60 -19.47
N VAL A 189 8.91 -11.54 -20.19
CA VAL A 189 10.36 -11.72 -20.13
C VAL A 189 11.04 -10.60 -20.93
N ILE A 190 11.78 -9.73 -20.23
CA ILE A 190 12.45 -8.56 -20.82
C ILE A 190 13.86 -8.89 -21.30
N ALA A 191 14.55 -9.77 -20.56
CA ALA A 191 15.89 -10.21 -20.89
C ALA A 191 16.20 -11.57 -20.29
N GLN A 192 17.23 -12.22 -20.82
CA GLN A 192 17.79 -13.45 -20.28
C GLN A 192 19.27 -13.27 -20.00
N LEU A 193 19.72 -13.79 -18.86
CA LEU A 193 21.09 -13.75 -18.39
C LEU A 193 21.65 -15.16 -18.30
N ILE A 194 22.84 -15.38 -18.85
CA ILE A 194 23.64 -16.58 -18.62
C ILE A 194 24.54 -16.27 -17.42
N PRO A 195 24.33 -16.91 -16.26
CA PRO A 195 25.23 -16.72 -15.12
C PRO A 195 26.62 -17.25 -15.44
N LYS A 196 27.65 -16.55 -14.95
CA LYS A 196 29.05 -16.97 -15.06
C LYS A 196 29.47 -17.86 -13.89
#